data_AF-A0A1W9LID3-F1
#
_entry.id   AF-A0A1W9LID3-F1
#
_cell.length_a   1.000
_cell.length_b   1.000
_cell.length_c   1.000
_cell.angle_alpha   90.00
_cell.angle_beta   90.00
_cell.angle_gamma   90.00
#
_symmetry.space_group_name_H-M   'P 1'
#
loop_
_entity.id
_entity.type
_entity.pdbx_description
1 polymer ?
#
loop_
_entity_poly.entity_id
_entity_poly.type
_entity_poly.pdbx_seq_one_letter_code
_entity_poly.pdbx_strand_id
1 'polypeptide(L)'
;MAKHSHNFVERYTGLVGFGFDRETDEHTVRYYLQKFSDDTLTEKLIGRLTDEELSGIFFMISKILKNHLSEPEYHSLFLKDD
;
A
#
# COMPACT_ATOMS: atom_id res chain seq x y z
N MET A 1 18.30 -10.72 1.18
CA MET A 1 17.15 -10.07 1.87
C MET A 1 16.09 -9.76 0.83
N ALA A 2 14.80 -9.78 1.19
CA ALA A 2 13.73 -9.41 0.26
C ALA A 2 13.88 -7.94 -0.18
N LYS A 3 13.60 -7.63 -1.46
CA LYS A 3 13.63 -6.27 -1.99
C LYS A 3 12.52 -5.37 -1.41
N HIS A 4 11.41 -5.97 -0.97
CA HIS A 4 10.27 -5.29 -0.37
C HIS A 4 10.27 -5.43 1.16
N SER A 5 9.72 -4.44 1.87
CA SER A 5 9.74 -4.38 3.34
C SER A 5 8.46 -3.76 3.90
N HIS A 6 7.78 -4.48 4.78
CA HIS A 6 6.54 -4.07 5.46
C HIS A 6 6.76 -3.97 6.98
N ASN A 7 7.66 -3.07 7.39
CA ASN A 7 8.06 -2.95 8.80
C ASN A 7 7.30 -1.88 9.60
N PHE A 8 6.49 -1.04 8.96
CA PHE A 8 5.77 0.02 9.67
C PHE A 8 4.68 -0.56 10.55
N VAL A 9 3.95 -1.54 10.03
CA VAL A 9 2.88 -2.23 10.74
C VAL A 9 3.35 -2.94 12.03
N GLU A 10 4.60 -3.39 12.07
CA GLU A 10 5.20 -4.05 13.24
C GLU A 10 5.76 -3.07 14.27
N ARG A 11 6.03 -1.82 13.87
CA ARG A 11 6.71 -0.81 14.71
C ARG A 11 5.80 0.31 15.17
N TYR A 12 4.72 0.57 14.43
CA TYR A 12 3.80 1.65 14.74
C TYR A 12 2.88 1.26 15.90
N THR A 13 3.02 1.96 17.03
CA THR A 13 2.21 1.77 18.25
C THR A 13 1.25 2.94 18.51
N GLY A 14 1.11 3.84 17.54
CA GLY A 14 0.23 5.01 17.64
C GLY A 14 -1.24 4.68 17.37
N LEU A 15 -2.09 5.70 17.38
CA LEU A 15 -3.51 5.54 17.08
C LEU A 15 -3.71 5.10 15.63
N VAL A 16 -4.61 4.15 15.42
CA VAL A 16 -5.12 3.76 14.11
C VAL A 16 -6.57 4.23 14.03
N GLY A 17 -6.80 5.31 13.30
CA GLY A 17 -8.10 5.98 13.15
C GLY A 17 -8.05 7.00 12.02
N PHE A 18 -9.15 7.14 11.28
CA PHE A 18 -9.24 8.03 10.11
C PHE A 18 -10.27 9.14 10.36
N GLY A 19 -9.94 10.38 9.99
CA GLY A 19 -10.80 11.56 10.05
C GLY A 19 -10.57 12.49 11.25
N PHE A 20 -9.52 12.28 12.05
CA PHE A 20 -9.22 13.13 13.20
C PHE A 20 -8.23 14.26 12.85
N ASP A 21 -7.07 13.89 12.32
CA ASP A 21 -6.05 14.83 11.85
C ASP A 21 -5.23 14.19 10.72
N ARG A 22 -4.50 15.03 9.99
CA ARG A 22 -3.74 14.62 8.80
C ARG A 22 -2.64 13.60 9.09
N GLU A 23 -1.93 13.75 10.22
CA GLU A 23 -0.81 12.87 10.58
C GLU A 23 -1.34 11.48 10.93
N THR A 24 -2.38 11.42 11.76
CA THR A 24 -3.04 10.16 12.13
C THR A 24 -3.65 9.46 10.90
N ASP A 25 -4.23 10.22 9.97
CA ASP A 25 -4.75 9.68 8.71
C ASP A 25 -3.65 9.06 7.85
N GLU A 26 -2.51 9.73 7.70
CA GLU A 26 -1.36 9.22 6.95
C GLU A 26 -0.80 7.94 7.56
N HIS A 27 -0.67 7.89 8.89
CA HIS A 27 -0.27 6.69 9.62
C HIS A 27 -1.26 5.55 9.44
N THR A 28 -2.56 5.84 9.54
CA THR A 28 -3.62 4.85 9.37
C THR A 28 -3.63 4.27 7.95
N VAL A 29 -3.53 5.10 6.91
CA VAL A 29 -3.46 4.63 5.53
C VAL A 29 -2.22 3.76 5.31
N ARG A 30 -1.04 4.19 5.80
CA ARG A 30 0.19 3.38 5.69
C ARG A 30 0.07 2.04 6.43
N TYR A 31 -0.53 2.05 7.62
CA TYR A 31 -0.76 0.85 8.44
C TYR A 31 -1.66 -0.14 7.70
N TYR A 32 -2.80 0.32 7.18
CA TYR A 32 -3.74 -0.51 6.43
C TYR A 32 -3.16 -1.05 5.13
N LEU A 33 -2.41 -0.24 4.38
CA LEU A 33 -1.76 -0.70 3.15
C LEU A 33 -0.77 -1.85 3.41
N GLN A 34 0.00 -1.78 4.50
CA GLN A 34 0.93 -2.87 4.85
C GLN A 34 0.20 -4.12 5.38
N LYS A 35 -0.85 -3.98 6.20
CA LYS A 35 -1.68 -5.12 6.61
C LYS A 35 -2.39 -5.77 5.42
N PHE A 36 -2.88 -4.95 4.48
CA PHE A 36 -3.59 -5.41 3.30
C PHE A 36 -2.66 -6.19 2.37
N SER A 37 -1.43 -5.71 2.19
CA SER A 37 -0.42 -6.31 1.30
C SER A 37 0.33 -7.49 1.92
N ASP A 38 -0.12 -8.03 3.05
CA ASP A 38 0.47 -9.24 3.63
C ASP A 38 0.27 -10.44 2.68
N ASP A 39 1.32 -11.24 2.48
CA ASP A 39 1.31 -12.35 1.51
C ASP A 39 0.21 -13.36 1.83
N THR A 40 0.01 -13.69 3.11
CA THR A 40 -1.00 -14.69 3.52
C THR A 40 -2.42 -14.14 3.35
N LEU A 41 -2.64 -12.86 3.63
CA LEU A 41 -3.93 -12.22 3.43
C LEU A 41 -4.27 -12.08 1.94
N THR A 42 -3.34 -11.57 1.13
CA THR A 42 -3.56 -11.32 -0.29
C THR A 42 -3.78 -12.61 -1.07
N GLU A 43 -3.06 -13.69 -0.75
CA GLU A 43 -3.28 -15.02 -1.36
C GLU A 43 -4.72 -15.51 -1.15
N LYS A 44 -5.30 -15.26 0.02
CA LYS A 44 -6.70 -15.61 0.32
C LYS A 44 -7.71 -14.66 -0.30
N LEU A 45 -7.37 -13.37 -0.35
CA LEU A 45 -8.31 -12.32 -0.76
C LEU A 45 -8.42 -12.22 -2.28
N ILE A 46 -7.33 -12.41 -3.02
CA ILE A 46 -7.29 -12.16 -4.47
C ILE A 46 -8.30 -13.03 -5.24
N GLY A 47 -8.51 -14.27 -4.81
CA GLY A 47 -9.52 -15.17 -5.41
C GLY A 47 -10.96 -14.88 -5.00
N ARG A 48 -11.20 -13.95 -4.08
CA ARG A 48 -12.54 -13.55 -3.59
C ARG A 48 -13.00 -12.22 -4.17
N LEU A 49 -12.08 -11.40 -4.65
CA LEU A 49 -12.40 -10.09 -5.23
C LEU A 49 -13.08 -10.30 -6.58
N THR A 50 -14.10 -9.50 -6.83
CA THR A 50 -14.74 -9.36 -8.14
C THR A 50 -13.80 -8.66 -9.13
N ASP A 51 -14.06 -8.80 -10.42
CA ASP A 51 -13.31 -8.10 -11.47
C ASP A 51 -13.34 -6.57 -11.31
N GLU A 52 -14.45 -6.04 -10.80
CA GLU A 52 -14.61 -4.62 -10.50
C GLU A 52 -13.70 -4.18 -9.35
N GLU A 53 -13.64 -4.95 -8.26
CA GLU A 53 -12.76 -4.66 -7.12
C GLU A 53 -11.28 -4.76 -7.50
N LEU A 54 -10.90 -5.79 -8.27
CA LEU A 54 -9.54 -5.95 -8.80
C LEU A 54 -9.13 -4.73 -9.63
N SER A 55 -9.98 -4.34 -10.57
CA SER A 55 -9.76 -3.17 -11.43
C SER A 55 -9.70 -1.88 -10.62
N GLY A 56 -10.59 -1.72 -9.63
CA GLY A 56 -10.64 -0.56 -8.75
C GLY A 56 -9.33 -0.35 -7.97
N ILE A 57 -8.81 -1.42 -7.35
CA ILE A 57 -7.53 -1.37 -6.63
C ILE A 57 -6.39 -1.01 -7.60
N PHE A 58 -6.32 -1.68 -8.76
CA PHE A 58 -5.27 -1.44 -9.75
C PHE A 58 -5.26 0.03 -10.23
N PHE A 59 -6.43 0.57 -10.60
CA PHE A 59 -6.52 1.94 -11.10
C PHE A 59 -6.26 2.98 -10.01
N MET A 60 -6.71 2.73 -8.78
CA MET A 60 -6.43 3.60 -7.64
C MET A 60 -4.93 3.72 -7.40
N ILE A 61 -4.22 2.58 -7.28
CA ILE A 61 -2.77 2.56 -7.03
C ILE A 61 -2.03 3.21 -8.21
N SER A 62 -2.37 2.83 -9.45
CA SER A 62 -1.73 3.37 -10.66
C SER A 62 -1.86 4.89 -10.77
N LYS A 63 -3.04 5.43 -10.43
CA LYS A 63 -3.28 6.88 -10.42
C LYS A 63 -2.43 7.59 -9.37
N ILE A 64 -2.32 7.05 -8.16
CA ILE A 64 -1.49 7.64 -7.09
C ILE A 64 -0.02 7.64 -7.50
N LEU A 65 0.50 6.51 -7.99
CA LEU A 65 1.89 6.42 -8.43
C LEU A 65 2.19 7.44 -9.55
N LYS A 66 1.33 7.51 -10.57
CA LYS A 66 1.48 8.45 -11.69
C LYS A 66 1.45 9.92 -11.26
N ASN A 67 0.63 10.25 -10.27
CA ASN A 67 0.47 11.63 -9.82
C ASN A 67 1.62 12.12 -8.91
N HIS A 68 2.34 11.20 -8.27
CA HIS A 68 3.25 11.55 -7.17
C HIS A 68 4.69 11.05 -7.35
N LEU A 69 4.97 10.14 -8.29
CA LEU A 69 6.32 9.69 -8.59
C LEU A 69 6.77 10.20 -9.96
N SER A 70 8.01 10.66 -10.03
CA SER A 70 8.74 10.78 -11.29
C SER A 70 9.10 9.39 -11.86
N GLU A 71 9.49 9.34 -13.12
CA GLU A 71 9.93 8.09 -13.76
C GLU A 71 11.09 7.42 -12.99
N PRO A 72 12.18 8.11 -12.60
CA PRO A 72 13.24 7.49 -11.80
C PRO A 72 12.76 6.96 -10.44
N GLU A 73 11.85 7.68 -9.77
CA GLU A 73 11.26 7.23 -8.50
C GLU A 73 10.37 6.00 -8.70
N TYR A 74 9.61 5.92 -9.79
CA TYR A 74 8.80 4.75 -10.10
C TYR A 74 9.67 3.50 -10.29
N HIS A 75 10.77 3.60 -11.05
CA HIS A 75 11.71 2.49 -11.25
C HIS A 75 12.39 2.05 -9.95
N SER A 76 13.05 2.98 -9.25
CA SER A 76 13.83 2.66 -8.05
C SER A 76 12.96 2.30 -6.84
N LEU A 77 11.83 2.97 -6.61
CA LEU A 77 11.00 2.80 -5.41
C LEU A 77 9.91 1.76 -5.58
N PHE A 78 9.20 1.72 -6.72
CA PHE A 78 8.07 0.81 -6.93
C PHE A 78 8.51 -0.49 -7.61
N LEU A 79 9.15 -0.40 -8.79
CA LEU A 79 9.61 -1.59 -9.51
C LEU A 79 10.80 -2.28 -8.83
N LYS A 80 11.58 -1.53 -8.03
CA LYS A 80 12.85 -2.01 -7.43
C LYS A 80 13.85 -2.46 -8.50
N ASP A 81 13.84 -1.72 -9.61
CA ASP A 81 14.69 -1.92 -10.77
C ASP A 81 15.62 -0.72 -10.93
N ASP A 82 16.89 -1.02 -11.17
CA ASP A 82 17.97 -0.13 -11.62
C ASP A 82 18.87 -0.95 -12.56
#